data_AF-A0A1J3HK52-F1
#
_entry.id   AF-A0A1J3HK52-F1
#
_cell.length_a   1.000
_cell.length_b   1.000
_cell.length_c   1.000
_cell.angle_alpha   90.00
_cell.angle_beta   90.00
_cell.angle_gamma   90.00
#
_symmetry.space_group_name_H-M   'P 1'
#
loop_
_entity.id
_entity.type
_entity.pdbx_description
1 polymer ?
#
loop_
_entity_poly.entity_id
_entity_poly.type
_entity_poly.pdbx_seq_one_letter_code
_entity_poly.pdbx_strand_id
1 'polypeptide(L)'
;CFKGFVPKSIEEWKRGHWTRGCVRRTELHCQGNSTGKDANVFHTVANIKPPDFYEFASFLNDEECQQSCLHNCSCLAFAYINGIGCLMWNQELMDVVQFSKGGELLFIRLASSEMNGNKRKKTLFTAGIVSLSLFVILGSAAFGLWRYRAKHNAITSKVASPGAWRNDLTPQDVPGLDFFE
;
A
#
# COMPACT_ATOMS: atom_id res chain seq x y z
N CYS A 1 13.87 -2.35 -15.98
CA CYS A 1 14.64 -3.02 -14.91
C CYS A 1 13.71 -3.46 -13.80
N PHE A 2 13.94 -4.63 -13.20
CA PHE A 2 13.23 -5.07 -12.00
C PHE A 2 13.54 -4.18 -10.79
N LYS A 3 12.71 -4.28 -9.75
CA LYS A 3 12.97 -3.60 -8.49
C LYS A 3 14.34 -4.02 -7.93
N GLY A 4 15.11 -3.05 -7.44
CA GLY A 4 16.48 -3.28 -6.95
C GLY A 4 17.55 -3.26 -8.04
N PHE A 5 17.17 -3.00 -9.30
CA PHE A 5 18.09 -2.87 -10.42
C PHE A 5 17.99 -1.49 -11.07
N VAL A 6 19.07 -1.07 -11.72
CA VAL A 6 19.17 0.19 -12.48
C VAL A 6 19.74 -0.07 -13.87
N PRO A 7 19.40 0.75 -14.89
CA PRO A 7 20.00 0.62 -16.21
C PRO A 7 21.52 0.71 -16.15
N LYS A 8 22.22 -0.12 -16.92
CA LYS A 8 23.69 -0.07 -17.00
C LYS A 8 24.19 1.24 -17.62
N SER A 9 23.44 1.82 -18.55
CA SER A 9 23.61 3.18 -19.06
C SER A 9 22.26 3.88 -19.10
N ILE A 10 22.16 5.04 -18.42
CA ILE A 10 20.93 5.82 -18.37
C ILE A 10 20.70 6.57 -19.70
N GLU A 11 21.78 6.99 -20.34
CA GLU A 11 21.77 7.73 -21.61
C GLU A 11 21.21 6.85 -22.74
N GLU A 12 21.71 5.63 -22.88
CA GLU A 12 21.20 4.65 -23.85
C GLU A 12 19.75 4.28 -23.55
N TRP A 13 19.44 4.05 -22.26
CA TRP A 13 18.09 3.68 -21.84
C TRP A 13 17.04 4.72 -22.22
N LYS A 14 17.38 6.01 -22.05
CA LYS A 14 16.52 7.16 -22.43
C LYS A 14 16.33 7.27 -23.94
N ARG A 15 17.27 6.77 -24.74
CA ARG A 15 17.19 6.73 -26.21
C ARG A 15 16.47 5.48 -26.75
N GLY A 16 15.98 4.61 -25.87
CA GLY A 16 15.33 3.35 -26.26
C GLY A 16 16.30 2.20 -26.53
N HIS A 17 17.60 2.36 -26.22
CA HIS A 17 18.58 1.29 -26.34
C HIS A 17 18.73 0.57 -25.00
N TRP A 18 18.20 -0.65 -24.90
CA TRP A 18 18.16 -1.44 -23.67
C TRP A 18 19.07 -2.68 -23.69
N THR A 19 19.90 -2.83 -24.72
CA THR A 19 20.75 -4.02 -24.98
C THR A 19 21.75 -4.30 -23.86
N ARG A 20 22.21 -3.25 -23.15
CA ARG A 20 23.11 -3.39 -22.00
C ARG A 20 22.42 -3.85 -20.71
N GLY A 21 21.10 -3.96 -20.72
CA GLY A 21 20.32 -4.47 -19.61
C GLY A 21 20.43 -3.62 -18.33
N CYS A 22 20.36 -4.31 -17.20
CA CYS A 22 20.28 -3.70 -15.88
C CYS A 22 21.30 -4.34 -14.94
N VAL A 23 21.83 -3.55 -14.01
CA VAL A 23 22.72 -4.00 -12.95
C VAL A 23 22.03 -3.84 -11.60
N ARG A 24 22.43 -4.64 -10.61
CA ARG A 24 21.94 -4.51 -9.24
C ARG A 24 22.32 -3.13 -8.70
N ARG A 25 21.40 -2.50 -7.97
CA ARG A 25 21.65 -1.24 -7.28
C ARG A 25 22.48 -1.45 -6.02
N THR A 26 22.15 -2.50 -5.26
CA THR A 26 22.84 -2.88 -4.04
C THR A 26 23.38 -4.30 -4.19
N GLU A 27 24.64 -4.49 -3.83
CA GLU A 27 25.29 -5.80 -3.86
C GLU A 27 24.63 -6.78 -2.88
N LEU A 28 24.71 -8.06 -3.22
CA LEU A 28 24.23 -9.13 -2.34
C LEU A 28 25.30 -9.42 -1.28
N HIS A 29 24.87 -9.53 -0.03
CA HIS A 29 25.75 -9.96 1.04
C HIS A 29 25.60 -11.48 1.20
N CYS A 30 26.59 -12.29 0.81
CA CYS A 30 26.50 -13.72 1.05
C CYS A 30 26.97 -14.07 2.46
N GLN A 31 26.02 -14.37 3.33
CA GLN A 31 26.34 -14.95 4.62
C GLN A 31 25.19 -15.89 4.98
N GLY A 32 25.45 -17.18 4.79
CA GLY A 32 24.46 -18.24 4.65
C GLY A 32 23.49 -18.44 5.82
N ASN A 33 23.71 -17.74 6.94
CA ASN A 33 22.89 -17.77 8.15
C ASN A 33 22.64 -16.36 8.76
N SER A 34 22.74 -15.29 7.99
CA SER A 34 22.55 -13.93 8.53
C SER A 34 21.11 -13.69 8.93
N THR A 35 20.83 -13.78 10.23
CA THR A 35 19.62 -13.26 10.85
C THR A 35 19.89 -11.81 11.26
N GLY A 36 19.40 -10.85 10.47
CA GLY A 36 19.67 -9.43 10.74
C GLY A 36 19.23 -8.48 9.64
N LYS A 37 19.60 -7.20 9.77
CA LYS A 37 19.31 -6.15 8.78
C LYS A 37 19.95 -6.40 7.41
N ASP A 38 21.00 -7.22 7.37
CA ASP A 38 21.81 -7.52 6.19
C ASP A 38 21.42 -8.83 5.49
N ALA A 39 20.34 -9.47 5.95
CA ALA A 39 19.82 -10.68 5.31
C ALA A 39 19.37 -10.38 3.87
N ASN A 40 19.69 -11.28 2.94
CA ASN A 40 19.09 -11.23 1.61
C ASN A 40 17.62 -11.64 1.70
N VAL A 41 16.80 -11.06 0.84
CA VAL A 41 15.35 -11.26 0.78
C VAL A 41 14.95 -11.57 -0.66
N PHE A 42 13.89 -12.34 -0.85
CA PHE A 42 13.35 -12.57 -2.19
C PHE A 42 12.23 -11.59 -2.51
N HIS A 43 12.30 -11.02 -3.70
CA HIS A 43 11.23 -10.24 -4.30
C HIS A 43 10.50 -11.08 -5.34
N THR A 44 9.24 -11.38 -5.07
CA THR A 44 8.37 -12.10 -6.00
C THR A 44 7.92 -11.19 -7.13
N VAL A 45 8.08 -11.67 -8.36
CA VAL A 45 7.57 -11.05 -9.58
C VAL A 45 6.66 -12.06 -10.26
N ALA A 46 5.43 -11.64 -10.55
CA ALA A 46 4.42 -12.49 -11.18
C ALA A 46 4.33 -12.27 -12.69
N ASN A 47 3.69 -13.23 -13.35
CA ASN A 47 3.44 -13.27 -14.78
C ASN A 47 4.73 -13.30 -15.63
N ILE A 48 5.69 -14.10 -15.19
CA ILE A 48 7.03 -14.15 -15.80
C ILE A 48 7.17 -15.37 -16.70
N LYS A 49 7.71 -15.18 -17.91
CA LYS A 49 8.44 -16.23 -18.62
C LYS A 49 9.76 -16.45 -17.87
N PRO A 50 10.02 -17.64 -17.30
CA PRO A 50 11.28 -17.91 -16.62
C PRO A 50 12.50 -17.57 -17.49
N PRO A 51 13.57 -16.98 -16.91
CA PRO A 51 14.81 -16.71 -17.64
C PRO A 51 15.44 -17.97 -18.24
N ASP A 52 16.25 -17.78 -19.28
CA ASP A 52 17.06 -18.87 -19.85
C ASP A 52 18.20 -19.29 -18.89
N PHE A 53 18.85 -20.42 -19.18
CA PHE A 53 20.02 -20.94 -18.45
C PHE A 53 19.77 -21.24 -16.97
N TYR A 54 18.60 -21.81 -16.65
CA TYR A 54 18.33 -22.31 -15.31
C TYR A 54 19.09 -23.62 -15.03
N GLU A 55 19.44 -23.81 -13.76
CA GLU A 55 19.78 -25.11 -13.22
C GLU A 55 18.53 -25.76 -12.64
N PHE A 56 18.25 -26.97 -13.11
CA PHE A 56 17.13 -27.75 -12.61
C PHE A 56 17.52 -28.47 -11.33
N ALA A 57 16.71 -28.33 -10.28
CA ALA A 57 16.80 -29.11 -9.07
C ALA A 57 15.46 -29.77 -8.75
N SER A 58 15.50 -31.09 -8.54
CA SER A 58 14.32 -31.83 -8.12
C SER A 58 14.18 -31.76 -6.60
N PHE A 59 13.56 -30.70 -6.09
CA PHE A 59 13.16 -30.58 -4.68
C PHE A 59 11.70 -30.95 -4.49
N LEU A 60 11.34 -31.35 -3.26
CA LEU A 60 10.00 -31.84 -2.95
C LEU A 60 8.97 -30.71 -2.85
N ASN A 61 9.41 -29.50 -2.49
CA ASN A 61 8.54 -28.33 -2.36
C ASN A 61 9.29 -27.00 -2.65
N ASP A 62 8.53 -25.91 -2.66
CA ASP A 62 9.01 -24.55 -2.91
C ASP A 62 9.88 -24.00 -1.77
N GLU A 63 9.62 -24.39 -0.51
CA GLU A 63 10.43 -24.00 0.63
C GLU A 63 11.87 -24.53 0.53
N GLU A 64 12.05 -25.79 0.16
CA GLU A 64 13.36 -26.40 -0.08
C GLU A 64 14.12 -25.70 -1.22
N CYS A 65 13.41 -25.37 -2.30
CA CYS A 65 13.96 -24.59 -3.43
C CYS A 65 14.46 -23.22 -2.97
N GLN A 66 13.68 -22.52 -2.13
CA GLN A 66 14.07 -21.25 -1.55
C GLN A 66 15.30 -21.38 -0.64
N GLN A 67 15.31 -22.36 0.27
CA GLN A 67 16.44 -22.56 1.19
C GLN A 67 17.72 -22.93 0.45
N SER A 68 17.63 -23.76 -0.58
CA SER A 68 18.77 -24.11 -1.42
C SER A 68 19.38 -22.87 -2.09
N CYS A 69 18.54 -21.99 -2.65
CA CYS A 69 19.00 -20.72 -3.21
C CYS A 69 19.59 -19.78 -2.14
N LEU A 70 19.06 -19.77 -0.91
CA LEU A 70 19.64 -18.97 0.18
C LEU A 70 21.04 -19.42 0.55
N HIS A 71 21.27 -20.73 0.65
CA HIS A 71 22.56 -21.31 1.00
C HIS A 71 23.58 -21.26 -0.13
N ASN A 72 23.13 -21.11 -1.38
CA ASN A 72 24.01 -20.88 -2.52
C ASN A 72 24.28 -19.37 -2.71
N CYS A 73 25.51 -18.93 -2.46
CA CYS A 73 25.91 -17.52 -2.64
C CYS A 73 25.75 -16.99 -4.06
N SER A 74 25.90 -17.88 -5.05
CA SER A 74 25.79 -17.52 -6.46
C SER A 74 24.34 -17.43 -6.92
N CYS A 75 23.40 -18.01 -6.17
CA CYS A 75 22.00 -17.99 -6.56
C CYS A 75 21.42 -16.57 -6.52
N LEU A 76 20.93 -16.12 -7.67
CA LEU A 76 20.36 -14.80 -7.90
C LEU A 76 18.83 -14.81 -7.96
N ALA A 77 18.23 -15.93 -8.36
CA ALA A 77 16.79 -16.12 -8.39
C ALA A 77 16.40 -17.60 -8.39
N PHE A 78 15.16 -17.89 -8.03
CA PHE A 78 14.56 -19.21 -8.23
C PHE A 78 13.09 -19.11 -8.66
N ALA A 79 12.55 -20.21 -9.18
CA ALA A 79 11.13 -20.40 -9.45
C ALA A 79 10.79 -21.86 -9.12
N TYR A 80 9.62 -22.09 -8.53
CA TYR A 80 9.09 -23.43 -8.33
C TYR A 80 7.82 -23.57 -9.18
N ILE A 81 7.84 -24.50 -10.14
CA ILE A 81 6.72 -24.74 -11.04
C ILE A 81 6.15 -26.12 -10.75
N ASN A 82 4.87 -26.16 -10.41
CA ASN A 82 4.16 -27.40 -10.10
C ASN A 82 4.25 -28.38 -11.27
N GLY A 83 4.73 -29.61 -11.00
CA GLY A 83 4.91 -30.66 -12.01
C GLY A 83 6.24 -30.60 -12.77
N ILE A 84 6.99 -29.49 -12.70
CA ILE A 84 8.36 -29.40 -13.24
C ILE A 84 9.36 -29.51 -12.09
N GLY A 85 9.26 -28.65 -11.07
CA GLY A 85 10.18 -28.60 -9.93
C GLY A 85 10.84 -27.24 -9.76
N CYS A 86 12.01 -27.23 -9.13
CA CYS A 86 12.77 -26.01 -8.82
C CYS A 86 13.71 -25.64 -9.97
N LEU A 87 13.65 -24.37 -10.39
CA LEU A 87 14.55 -23.74 -11.32
C LEU A 87 15.36 -22.69 -10.57
N MET A 88 16.69 -22.74 -10.66
CA MET A 88 17.59 -21.79 -10.02
C MET A 88 18.49 -21.09 -11.03
N TRP A 89 18.78 -19.82 -10.79
CA TRP A 89 19.71 -19.05 -11.63
C TRP A 89 20.88 -18.58 -10.80
N ASN A 90 22.08 -19.04 -11.18
CA ASN A 90 23.34 -18.66 -10.55
C ASN A 90 24.11 -17.58 -11.34
N GLN A 91 23.52 -17.10 -12.44
CA GLN A 91 24.09 -16.12 -13.37
C GLN A 91 23.06 -15.04 -13.73
N GLU A 92 23.46 -14.09 -14.57
CA GLU A 92 22.59 -13.01 -15.04
C GLU A 92 21.27 -13.55 -15.62
N LEU A 93 20.17 -12.89 -15.25
CA LEU A 93 18.82 -13.29 -15.68
C LEU A 93 18.61 -12.80 -17.12
N MET A 94 18.67 -13.71 -18.08
CA MET A 94 18.57 -13.42 -19.51
C MET A 94 17.21 -13.83 -20.07
N ASP A 95 16.75 -13.10 -21.08
CA ASP A 95 15.48 -13.33 -21.78
C ASP A 95 14.23 -13.42 -20.89
N VAL A 96 14.21 -12.62 -19.82
CA VAL A 96 13.05 -12.51 -18.93
C VAL A 96 11.97 -11.66 -19.57
N VAL A 97 10.77 -12.21 -19.68
CA VAL A 97 9.59 -11.50 -20.20
C VAL A 97 8.52 -11.44 -19.13
N GLN A 98 7.94 -10.25 -18.91
CA GLN A 98 6.79 -10.07 -18.02
C GLN A 98 5.52 -9.84 -18.84
N PHE A 99 4.54 -10.70 -18.67
CA PHE A 99 3.24 -10.62 -19.33
C PHE A 99 2.23 -9.82 -18.50
N SER A 100 1.16 -9.37 -19.15
CA SER A 100 0.03 -8.73 -18.48
C SER A 100 -0.78 -9.71 -17.61
N LYS A 101 -0.84 -10.99 -18.03
CA LYS A 101 -1.51 -12.09 -17.32
C LYS A 101 -0.90 -13.43 -17.74
N GLY A 102 -0.89 -14.39 -16.81
CA GLY A 102 -0.35 -15.74 -17.05
C GLY A 102 1.17 -15.78 -16.94
N GLY A 103 1.76 -16.98 -17.01
CA GLY A 103 3.17 -17.20 -16.70
C GLY A 103 3.39 -17.58 -15.23
N GLU A 104 4.66 -17.61 -14.82
CA GLU A 104 5.09 -18.17 -13.53
C GLU A 104 5.50 -17.09 -12.52
N LEU A 105 5.76 -17.54 -11.29
CA LEU A 105 6.36 -16.72 -10.24
C LEU A 105 7.88 -16.85 -10.29
N LEU A 106 8.57 -15.71 -10.37
CA LEU A 106 10.01 -15.61 -10.23
C LEU A 106 10.36 -14.92 -8.92
N PHE A 107 11.22 -15.53 -8.11
CA PHE A 107 11.69 -15.00 -6.84
C PHE A 107 13.11 -14.49 -7.02
N ILE A 108 13.28 -13.17 -7.13
CA ILE A 108 14.58 -12.54 -7.35
C ILE A 108 15.21 -12.20 -6.01
N ARG A 109 16.43 -12.66 -5.77
CA ARG A 109 17.19 -12.35 -4.56
C ARG A 109 17.62 -10.89 -4.57
N LEU A 110 17.36 -10.14 -3.50
CA LEU A 110 17.72 -8.75 -3.31
C LEU A 110 18.36 -8.54 -1.92
N ALA A 111 19.12 -7.46 -1.76
CA ALA A 111 19.51 -6.99 -0.43
C ALA A 111 18.27 -6.50 0.34
N SER A 112 18.19 -6.75 1.66
CA SER A 112 17.06 -6.31 2.51
C SER A 112 16.83 -4.79 2.46
N SER A 113 17.87 -3.99 2.25
CA SER A 113 17.79 -2.53 2.08
C SER A 113 16.85 -2.12 0.92
N GLU A 114 16.74 -2.94 -0.13
CA GLU A 114 15.88 -2.67 -1.31
C GLU A 114 14.38 -2.83 -1.00
N MET A 115 14.00 -3.50 0.11
CA MET A 115 12.60 -3.59 0.52
C MET A 115 12.07 -2.30 1.14
N ASN A 116 12.94 -1.45 1.70
CA ASN A 116 12.53 -0.32 2.54
C ASN A 116 12.01 0.91 1.78
N GLY A 117 12.13 0.97 0.45
CA GLY A 117 11.63 2.08 -0.35
C GLY A 117 10.12 2.33 -0.22
N ASN A 118 9.33 1.33 0.18
CA ASN A 118 7.88 1.43 0.31
C ASN A 118 7.41 1.84 1.71
N LYS A 119 8.22 1.62 2.76
CA LYS A 119 7.81 1.92 4.14
C LYS A 119 7.67 3.42 4.38
N ARG A 120 8.62 4.24 3.89
CA ARG A 120 8.55 5.71 4.02
C ARG A 120 7.31 6.31 3.36
N LYS A 121 6.95 5.86 2.15
CA LYS A 121 5.74 6.31 1.45
C LYS A 121 4.46 5.87 2.15
N LYS A 122 4.40 4.61 2.63
CA LYS A 122 3.26 4.10 3.41
C LYS A 122 3.09 4.88 4.72
N THR A 123 4.16 5.12 5.47
CA THR A 123 4.11 5.91 6.71
C THR A 123 3.64 7.34 6.48
N LEU A 124 4.10 8.01 5.41
CA LEU A 124 3.63 9.35 5.04
C LEU A 124 2.14 9.37 4.66
N PHE A 125 1.67 8.40 3.88
CA PHE A 125 0.26 8.29 3.52
C PHE A 125 -0.63 7.99 4.74
N THR A 126 -0.23 7.05 5.59
CA THR A 126 -0.97 6.72 6.82
C THR A 126 -1.01 7.91 7.78
N ALA A 127 0.09 8.63 7.97
CA ALA A 127 0.13 9.82 8.82
C ALA A 127 -0.79 10.93 8.29
N GLY A 128 -0.84 11.14 6.97
CA GLY A 128 -1.75 12.10 6.35
C GLY A 128 -3.23 11.79 6.59
N ILE A 129 -3.64 10.52 6.43
CA ILE A 129 -5.03 10.09 6.64
C ILE A 129 -5.47 10.27 8.10
N VAL A 130 -4.60 9.92 9.06
CA VAL A 130 -4.89 10.06 10.49
C VAL A 130 -5.03 11.55 10.86
N SER A 131 -4.14 12.40 10.33
CA SER A 131 -4.21 13.84 10.57
C SER A 131 -5.51 14.45 10.05
N LEU A 132 -5.90 14.14 8.81
CA LEU A 132 -7.13 14.67 8.21
C LEU A 132 -8.38 14.25 8.97
N SER A 133 -8.44 12.99 9.38
CA SER A 133 -9.57 12.46 10.16
C SER A 133 -9.75 13.19 11.50
N LEU A 134 -8.65 13.45 12.21
CA LEU A 134 -8.69 14.17 13.48
C LEU A 134 -9.16 15.62 13.31
N PHE A 135 -8.71 16.30 12.25
CA PHE A 135 -9.14 17.68 11.95
C PHE A 135 -10.65 17.77 11.68
N VAL A 136 -11.23 16.83 10.94
CA VAL A 136 -12.67 16.82 10.64
C VAL A 136 -13.50 16.56 11.89
N ILE A 137 -13.06 15.63 12.75
CA ILE A 137 -13.76 15.31 14.01
C ILE A 137 -13.75 16.51 14.97
N LEU A 138 -12.58 17.14 15.17
CA LEU A 138 -12.47 18.30 16.05
C LEU A 138 -13.23 19.52 15.51
N GLY A 139 -13.16 19.75 14.21
CA GLY A 139 -13.89 20.85 13.56
C GLY A 139 -15.41 20.70 13.67
N SER A 140 -15.93 19.50 13.44
CA SER A 140 -17.38 19.22 13.56
C SER A 140 -17.86 19.31 15.00
N ALA A 141 -17.09 18.83 15.98
CA ALA A 141 -17.41 18.97 17.40
C ALA A 141 -17.43 20.45 17.84
N ALA A 142 -16.42 21.24 17.45
CA ALA A 142 -16.35 22.66 17.76
C ALA A 142 -17.52 23.43 17.13
N PHE A 143 -17.87 23.13 15.88
CA PHE A 143 -19.01 23.73 15.19
C PHE A 143 -20.35 23.38 15.88
N GLY A 144 -20.51 22.13 16.29
CA GLY A 144 -21.68 21.67 17.06
C GLY A 144 -21.82 22.39 18.40
N LEU A 145 -20.73 22.50 19.16
CA LEU A 145 -20.70 23.24 20.43
C LEU A 145 -20.99 24.73 20.24
N TRP A 146 -20.46 25.34 19.19
CA TRP A 146 -20.74 26.75 18.88
C TRP A 146 -22.22 26.97 18.53
N ARG A 147 -22.80 26.12 17.67
CA ARG A 147 -24.24 26.15 17.34
C ARG A 147 -25.11 25.95 18.58
N TYR A 148 -24.74 25.02 19.46
CA TYR A 148 -25.47 24.77 20.71
C TYR A 148 -25.43 26.00 21.63
N ARG A 149 -24.26 26.60 21.85
CA ARG A 149 -24.11 27.83 22.65
C ARG A 149 -24.86 29.01 22.05
N ALA A 150 -24.80 29.21 20.73
CA ALA A 150 -25.53 30.28 20.06
C ALA A 150 -27.05 30.15 20.26
N LYS A 151 -27.59 28.93 20.14
CA LYS A 151 -29.01 28.67 20.39
C LYS A 151 -29.39 28.89 21.86
N HIS A 152 -28.55 28.45 22.80
CA HIS A 152 -28.80 28.62 24.23
C HIS A 152 -28.76 30.10 24.63
N ASN A 153 -27.79 30.87 24.13
CA ASN A 153 -27.70 32.32 24.38
C ASN A 153 -28.91 33.06 23.82
N ALA A 154 -29.42 32.66 22.64
CA ALA A 154 -30.66 33.22 22.09
C ALA A 154 -31.87 32.93 22.98
N ILE A 155 -31.98 31.71 23.53
CA ILE A 155 -33.06 31.34 24.48
C ILE A 155 -32.93 32.12 25.79
N THR A 156 -31.73 32.20 26.37
CA THR A 156 -31.48 32.95 27.61
C THR A 156 -31.78 34.44 27.44
N SER A 157 -31.46 35.03 26.28
CA SER A 157 -31.81 36.44 25.98
C SER A 157 -33.33 36.67 25.87
N LYS A 158 -34.10 35.69 25.38
CA LYS A 158 -35.57 35.76 25.34
C LYS A 158 -36.18 35.63 26.74
N VAL A 159 -35.60 34.80 27.59
CA VAL A 159 -36.06 34.60 28.99
C VAL A 159 -35.71 35.81 29.88
N ALA A 160 -34.63 36.54 29.58
CA ALA A 160 -34.20 37.72 30.33
C ALA A 160 -34.96 39.02 29.97
N SER A 161 -35.91 39.00 29.03
CA SER A 161 -36.75 40.16 28.69
C SER A 161 -38.16 40.01 29.29
N PRO A 162 -38.53 40.75 30.37
CA PRO A 162 -39.79 40.56 31.11
C PRO A 162 -41.08 41.00 30.40
N GLY A 163 -41.17 40.91 29.07
CA GLY A 163 -42.32 41.44 28.30
C GLY A 163 -42.73 40.71 27.02
N ALA A 164 -42.01 39.67 26.58
CA ALA A 164 -42.24 39.09 25.25
C ALA A 164 -43.43 38.11 25.13
N TRP A 165 -44.03 37.68 26.25
CA TRP A 165 -45.10 36.67 26.27
C TRP A 165 -46.51 37.21 25.98
N ARG A 166 -46.69 38.52 25.79
CA ARG A 166 -48.02 39.14 25.77
C ARG A 166 -48.72 39.12 24.39
N ASN A 167 -48.06 38.65 23.32
CA ASN A 167 -48.58 38.82 21.95
C ASN A 167 -48.89 37.52 21.17
N ASP A 168 -48.68 36.32 21.75
CA ASP A 168 -48.74 35.05 20.98
C ASP A 168 -49.96 34.15 21.29
N LEU A 169 -51.00 34.67 21.93
CA LEU A 169 -52.25 33.93 22.15
C LEU A 169 -53.40 34.57 21.37
N THR A 170 -53.60 34.13 20.13
CA THR A 170 -54.88 34.30 19.42
C THR A 170 -55.78 33.08 19.67
N PRO A 171 -57.06 33.26 20.04
CA PRO A 171 -58.00 32.16 20.28
C PRO A 171 -58.22 31.27 19.05
N GLN A 172 -58.34 29.96 19.26
CA GLN A 172 -58.79 29.00 18.25
C GLN A 172 -60.30 29.19 17.97
N ASP A 173 -60.65 29.38 16.71
CA ASP A 173 -62.05 29.39 16.24
C ASP A 173 -62.63 27.97 16.28
N VAL A 174 -63.74 27.79 16.98
CA VAL A 174 -64.56 26.57 16.99
C VAL A 174 -65.67 26.74 15.93
N PRO A 175 -65.86 25.80 14.98
CA PRO A 175 -66.94 25.89 14.00
C PRO A 175 -68.31 25.71 14.66
N GLY A 176 -69.28 26.49 14.19
CA GLY A 176 -70.59 26.70 14.82
C GLY A 176 -71.51 25.49 14.94
N LEU A 177 -72.43 25.62 15.88
CA LEU A 177 -73.64 24.83 16.02
C LEU A 177 -74.82 25.80 16.02
N ASP A 178 -75.54 25.85 14.91
CA ASP A 178 -76.83 26.53 14.79
C ASP A 178 -77.90 25.70 15.51
N PHE A 179 -78.66 26.33 16.41
CA PHE A 179 -79.92 25.79 16.92
C PHE A 179 -81.05 26.70 16.42
N PHE A 180 -81.93 26.13 15.59
CA PHE A 180 -83.22 26.70 15.24
C PHE A 180 -84.24 26.41 16.37
N GLU A 181 -85.10 27.42 16.56
CA GLU A 181 -86.39 27.51 17.27
C GLU A 181 -86.41 27.61 18.81
#